data_AF-A0A9E3VA30-F1
#
_entry.id   AF-A0A9E3VA30-F1
#
_cell.length_a   1.000
_cell.length_b   1.000
_cell.length_c   1.000
_cell.angle_alpha   90.00
_cell.angle_beta   90.00
_cell.angle_gamma   90.00
#
_symmetry.space_group_name_H-M   'P 1'
#
loop_
_entity.id
_entity.type
_entity.pdbx_description
1 polymer ?
#
loop_
_entity_poly.entity_id
_entity_poly.type
_entity_poly.pdbx_seq_one_letter_code
_entity_poly.pdbx_strand_id
1 'polypeptide(L)'
;MRRALVVAVLVLAGCQSFSEGMKVVCDAPTKVDPKLEPADKATAIATVIQKDLTNTEVLDLIRSLGASSPEDKDKGFAAAVKRAGIEHCPLLDEGAKRE
;
A
#
# COMPACT_ATOMS: atom_id res chain seq x y z
N MET A 1 40.85 -17.77 -26.88
CA MET A 1 39.44 -17.44 -27.21
C MET A 1 38.65 -17.44 -25.91
N ARG A 2 38.55 -16.30 -25.21
CA ARG A 2 37.36 -15.43 -25.11
C ARG A 2 36.05 -16.18 -24.83
N ARG A 3 35.56 -16.09 -23.59
CA ARG A 3 34.16 -15.80 -23.22
C ARG A 3 34.07 -15.69 -21.69
N ALA A 4 34.37 -14.50 -21.18
CA ALA A 4 34.00 -14.10 -19.84
C ALA A 4 32.49 -13.78 -19.85
N LEU A 5 31.70 -14.62 -19.18
CA LEU A 5 30.29 -14.40 -18.93
C LEU A 5 30.17 -13.32 -17.84
N VAL A 6 29.95 -12.08 -18.27
CA VAL A 6 29.59 -10.97 -17.37
C VAL A 6 28.13 -11.19 -16.99
N VAL A 7 27.89 -11.79 -15.81
CA VAL A 7 26.59 -11.78 -15.16
C VAL A 7 26.41 -10.38 -14.58
N ALA A 8 25.81 -9.49 -15.37
CA ALA A 8 25.40 -8.18 -14.92
C ALA A 8 24.26 -8.35 -13.91
N VAL A 9 24.60 -8.38 -12.61
CA VAL A 9 23.64 -8.24 -11.52
C VAL A 9 23.15 -6.78 -11.57
N LEU A 10 22.07 -6.57 -12.29
CA LEU A 10 21.25 -5.36 -12.19
C LEU A 10 20.72 -5.31 -10.77
N VAL A 11 21.41 -4.55 -9.92
CA VAL A 11 20.88 -4.06 -8.64
C VAL A 11 19.70 -3.16 -8.99
N LEU A 12 18.52 -3.77 -9.13
CA LEU A 12 17.23 -3.09 -9.10
C LEU A 12 17.09 -2.47 -7.71
N ALA A 13 17.54 -1.23 -7.55
CA ALA A 13 16.92 -0.34 -6.59
C ALA A 13 15.45 -0.24 -7.00
N GLY A 14 14.62 -1.13 -6.45
CA GLY A 14 13.29 -1.43 -6.95
C GLY A 14 12.37 -0.22 -6.85
N CYS A 15 12.17 0.47 -7.97
CA CYS A 15 11.05 1.37 -8.15
C CYS A 15 9.78 0.50 -8.11
N GLN A 16 9.20 0.33 -6.94
CA GLN A 16 7.87 -0.25 -6.78
C GLN A 16 6.89 0.52 -7.68
N SER A 17 6.11 -0.20 -8.49
CA SER A 17 5.06 0.42 -9.31
C SER A 17 3.89 0.91 -8.44
N PHE A 18 3.04 1.77 -8.99
CA PHE A 18 1.83 2.24 -8.29
C PHE A 18 0.93 1.07 -7.86
N SER A 19 0.71 0.09 -8.75
CA SER A 19 -0.11 -1.10 -8.45
C SER A 19 0.51 -1.95 -7.33
N GLU A 20 1.82 -2.17 -7.34
CA GLU A 20 2.51 -2.89 -6.26
C GLU A 20 2.44 -2.13 -4.93
N GLY A 21 2.60 -0.80 -4.94
CA GLY A 21 2.45 0.03 -3.75
C GLY A 21 1.03 -0.04 -3.18
N MET A 22 0.01 0.07 -4.03
CA MET A 22 -1.39 -0.05 -3.60
C MET A 22 -1.71 -1.46 -3.07
N LYS A 23 -1.11 -2.52 -3.62
CA LYS A 23 -1.24 -3.88 -3.07
C LYS A 23 -0.67 -3.96 -1.66
N VAL A 24 0.51 -3.37 -1.41
CA VAL A 24 1.09 -3.32 -0.05
C VAL A 24 0.11 -2.67 0.93
N VAL A 25 -0.53 -1.57 0.54
CA VAL A 25 -1.50 -0.87 1.39
C VAL A 25 -2.72 -1.75 1.66
N CYS A 26 -3.31 -2.34 0.62
CA CYS A 26 -4.50 -3.19 0.75
C CYS A 26 -4.23 -4.50 1.50
N ASP A 27 -3.03 -5.08 1.37
CA ASP A 27 -2.65 -6.32 2.03
C ASP A 27 -2.18 -6.12 3.48
N ALA A 28 -1.85 -4.89 3.88
CA ALA A 28 -1.31 -4.60 5.21
C ALA A 28 -2.16 -5.16 6.39
N PRO A 29 -3.51 -5.10 6.37
CA PRO A 29 -4.34 -5.70 7.43
C PRO A 29 -4.18 -7.23 7.55
N THR A 30 -3.85 -7.92 6.46
CA THR A 30 -3.67 -9.38 6.46
C THR A 30 -2.35 -9.82 7.10
N LYS A 31 -1.42 -8.87 7.25
CA LYS A 31 -0.09 -9.09 7.86
C LYS A 31 -0.04 -8.76 9.35
N VAL A 32 -1.17 -8.35 9.93
CA VAL A 32 -1.28 -7.92 11.33
C VAL A 32 -2.14 -8.91 12.11
N ASP A 33 -1.83 -9.13 13.39
CA ASP A 33 -2.63 -10.00 14.25
C ASP A 33 -4.07 -9.45 14.37
N PRO A 34 -5.10 -10.19 13.94
CA PRO A 34 -6.48 -9.73 13.97
C PRO A 34 -7.04 -9.59 15.39
N LYS A 35 -6.36 -10.13 16.41
CA LYS A 35 -6.77 -10.05 17.82
C LYS A 35 -6.28 -8.79 18.54
N LEU A 36 -5.52 -7.93 17.86
CA LEU A 36 -5.10 -6.65 18.43
C LEU A 36 -6.30 -5.75 18.68
N GLU A 37 -6.23 -5.00 19.78
CA GLU A 37 -7.18 -3.92 20.05
C GLU A 37 -7.16 -2.91 18.89
N PRO A 38 -8.28 -2.23 18.59
CA PRO A 38 -8.41 -1.40 17.39
C PRO A 38 -7.31 -0.34 17.21
N ALA A 39 -6.86 0.28 18.29
CA ALA A 39 -5.79 1.30 18.26
C ALA A 39 -4.42 0.69 17.94
N ASP A 40 -4.11 -0.47 18.52
CA ASP A 40 -2.86 -1.19 18.28
C ASP A 40 -2.83 -1.80 16.87
N LYS A 41 -3.98 -2.30 16.40
CA LYS A 41 -4.15 -2.81 15.03
C LYS A 41 -3.86 -1.72 14.00
N ALA A 42 -4.40 -0.51 14.17
CA ALA A 42 -4.15 0.61 13.27
C ALA A 42 -2.66 0.99 13.21
N THR A 43 -2.00 1.04 14.36
CA THR A 43 -0.55 1.30 14.47
C THR A 43 0.28 0.21 13.79
N ALA A 44 -0.08 -1.05 13.98
CA ALA A 44 0.61 -2.18 13.35
C ALA A 44 0.45 -2.18 11.82
N ILE A 45 -0.75 -1.88 11.31
CA ILE A 45 -1.00 -1.73 9.86
C ILE A 45 -0.14 -0.59 9.30
N ALA A 46 -0.13 0.58 9.95
CA ALA A 46 0.69 1.70 9.53
C ALA A 46 2.18 1.35 9.49
N THR A 47 2.65 0.56 10.46
CA THR A 47 4.04 0.06 10.52
C THR A 47 4.37 -0.84 9.34
N VAL A 48 3.47 -1.76 8.97
CA VAL A 48 3.64 -2.62 7.79
C VAL A 48 3.72 -1.78 6.52
N ILE A 49 2.83 -0.80 6.36
CA ILE A 49 2.84 0.11 5.21
C ILE A 49 4.16 0.89 5.16
N GLN A 50 4.60 1.50 6.26
CA GLN A 50 5.84 2.28 6.30
C GLN A 50 7.09 1.45 5.93
N LYS A 51 7.09 0.17 6.28
CA LYS A 51 8.21 -0.74 6.01
C LYS A 51 8.24 -1.20 4.55
N ASP A 52 7.08 -1.52 3.99
CA ASP A 52 6.97 -2.23 2.71
C ASP A 52 6.60 -1.30 1.53
N LEU A 53 6.12 -0.08 1.80
CA LEU A 53 5.74 0.90 0.78
C LEU A 53 6.92 1.82 0.44
N THR A 54 7.45 1.68 -0.76
CA THR A 54 8.56 2.51 -1.27
C THR A 54 8.13 3.43 -2.42
N ASN A 55 6.96 3.19 -3.02
CA ASN A 55 6.43 4.03 -4.07
C ASN A 55 5.99 5.40 -3.53
N THR A 56 6.66 6.46 -3.98
CA THR A 56 6.42 7.84 -3.52
C THR A 56 5.05 8.37 -3.90
N GLU A 57 4.52 7.99 -5.07
CA GLU A 57 3.18 8.41 -5.52
C GLU A 57 2.08 7.87 -4.58
N VAL A 58 2.19 6.61 -4.16
CA VAL A 58 1.26 6.00 -3.20
C VAL A 58 1.47 6.59 -1.80
N LEU A 59 2.71 6.89 -1.38
CA LEU A 59 2.97 7.58 -0.12
C LEU A 59 2.32 8.97 -0.07
N ASP A 60 2.45 9.75 -1.14
CA ASP A 60 1.87 11.08 -1.23
C ASP A 60 0.34 11.03 -1.29
N LEU A 61 -0.23 10.03 -1.99
CA LEU A 61 -1.65 9.75 -1.97
C LEU A 61 -2.17 9.48 -0.55
N ILE A 62 -1.53 8.60 0.23
CA ILE A 62 -1.97 8.30 1.60
C ILE A 62 -1.91 9.56 2.47
N ARG A 63 -0.85 10.37 2.33
CA ARG A 63 -0.73 11.64 3.05
C ARG A 63 -1.83 12.63 2.68
N SER A 64 -2.14 12.79 1.39
CA SER A 64 -3.18 13.72 0.94
C SER A 64 -4.56 13.28 1.43
N LEU A 65 -4.83 11.97 1.42
CA LEU A 65 -6.06 11.39 1.94
C LEU A 65 -6.19 11.58 3.45
N GLY A 66 -5.09 11.49 4.21
CA GLY A 66 -5.08 11.76 5.65
C GLY A 66 -5.45 13.20 6.05
N ALA A 67 -5.29 14.16 5.14
CA ALA A 67 -5.69 15.56 5.34
C ALA A 67 -7.09 15.89 4.78
N SER A 68 -7.75 14.94 4.14
CA SER A 68 -9.05 15.12 3.48
C SER A 68 -10.22 14.84 4.44
N SER A 69 -11.42 15.29 4.08
CA SER A 69 -12.65 14.89 4.77
C SER A 69 -12.85 13.37 4.67
N PRO A 70 -13.59 12.72 5.58
CA PRO A 70 -13.85 11.28 5.51
C PRO A 70 -14.45 10.84 4.16
N GLU A 71 -15.43 11.58 3.64
CA GLU A 71 -16.07 11.29 2.35
C GLU A 71 -15.10 11.39 1.16
N ASP A 72 -14.25 12.42 1.15
CA ASP A 72 -13.26 12.62 0.09
C ASP A 72 -12.14 11.58 0.18
N LYS A 73 -11.80 11.17 1.41
CA LYS A 73 -10.82 10.12 1.67
C LYS A 73 -11.26 8.80 1.06
N ASP A 74 -12.50 8.39 1.30
CA ASP A 74 -12.99 7.09 0.84
C ASP A 74 -13.17 7.09 -0.69
N LYS A 75 -13.67 8.17 -1.27
CA LYS A 75 -13.75 8.35 -2.75
C LYS A 75 -12.36 8.33 -3.39
N GLY A 76 -11.40 9.08 -2.84
CA GLY A 76 -10.04 9.15 -3.35
C GLY A 76 -9.31 7.82 -3.24
N PHE A 77 -9.48 7.10 -2.12
CA PHE A 77 -8.90 5.78 -1.93
C PHE A 77 -9.52 4.75 -2.88
N ALA A 78 -10.85 4.74 -3.03
CA ALA A 78 -11.53 3.86 -3.99
C ALA A 78 -11.04 4.08 -5.43
N ALA A 79 -10.87 5.34 -5.84
CA ALA A 79 -10.35 5.68 -7.17
C ALA A 79 -8.92 5.16 -7.37
N ALA A 80 -8.07 5.25 -6.34
CA ALA A 80 -6.71 4.72 -6.39
C ALA A 80 -6.65 3.20 -6.47
N VAL A 81 -7.47 2.49 -5.68
CA VAL A 81 -7.60 1.02 -5.72
C VAL A 81 -8.04 0.57 -7.12
N LYS A 82 -9.05 1.25 -7.70
CA LYS A 82 -9.51 0.98 -9.07
C LYS A 82 -8.41 1.24 -10.11
N ARG A 83 -7.68 2.36 -9.99
CA ARG A 83 -6.55 2.70 -10.88
C ARG A 83 -5.44 1.64 -10.80
N ALA A 84 -5.21 1.08 -9.62
CA ALA A 84 -4.22 0.03 -9.40
C ALA A 84 -4.65 -1.35 -9.96
N GLY A 85 -5.90 -1.49 -10.40
CA GLY A 85 -6.46 -2.75 -10.88
C GLY A 85 -6.64 -3.79 -9.76
N ILE A 86 -6.87 -3.34 -8.53
CA ILE A 86 -7.05 -4.21 -7.36
C ILE A 86 -8.54 -4.48 -7.18
N GLU A 87 -8.92 -5.76 -7.20
CA GLU A 87 -10.33 -6.18 -7.09
C GLU A 87 -10.84 -6.22 -5.65
N HIS A 88 -9.95 -6.48 -4.68
CA HIS A 88 -10.30 -6.57 -3.26
C HIS A 88 -9.30 -5.80 -2.40
N CYS A 89 -9.81 -4.88 -1.57
CA CYS A 89 -8.99 -4.08 -0.67
C CYS A 89 -9.67 -3.98 0.71
N PRO A 90 -9.24 -4.79 1.69
CA PRO A 90 -9.83 -4.83 3.02
C PRO A 90 -9.97 -3.46 3.70
N LEU A 91 -9.03 -2.55 3.48
CA LEU A 91 -9.10 -1.19 4.04
C LEU A 91 -10.23 -0.34 3.46
N LEU A 92 -10.61 -0.56 2.20
CA LEU A 92 -11.75 0.12 1.58
C LEU A 92 -13.07 -0.47 2.11
N ASP A 93 -13.12 -1.80 2.27
CA ASP A 93 -14.29 -2.51 2.80
C ASP A 93 -14.55 -2.21 4.30
N GLU A 94 -13.51 -1.92 5.08
CA GLU A 94 -13.65 -1.50 6.49
C GLU A 94 -14.08 -0.02 6.63
N GLY A 95 -13.69 0.85 5.69
CA GLY A 95 -14.12 2.26 5.66
C GLY A 95 -15.62 2.39 5.39
N ALA A 96 -16.13 1.64 4.40
CA ALA A 96 -17.54 1.60 4.02
C ALA A 96 -18.49 1.05 5.11
N LYS A 97 -17.97 0.43 6.18
CA LYS A 97 -18.76 -0.10 7.30
C LYS A 97 -18.87 0.87 8.49
N ARG A 98 -18.23 2.03 8.43
CA ARG A 98 -18.27 3.06 9.49
C ARG A 98 -19.33 4.14 9.23
N GLU A 99 -20.15 3.98 8.19
CA GLU A 99 -21.34 4.80 7.88
C GLU A 99 -22.59 4.24 8.56
#